data_AF-A0A060CGN1-F1
#
_entry.id   AF-A0A060CGN1-F1
#
_cell.length_a   1.000
_cell.length_b   1.000
_cell.length_c   1.000
_cell.angle_alpha   90.00
_cell.angle_beta   90.00
_cell.angle_gamma   90.00
#
_symmetry.space_group_name_H-M   'P 1'
#
loop_
_entity.id
_entity.type
_entity.pdbx_description
1 polymer ?
#
loop_
_entity_poly.entity_id
_entity_poly.type
_entity_poly.pdbx_seq_one_letter_code
_entity_poly.pdbx_strand_id
1 'polypeptide(L)'
;SRPVRIGNAAYNQRQNDSLGYLMDVIYHYYKHFPGTLNEIEEMWGIVKTIAKDVIAGWHSTDQSIWEFRNIEKHFVFSKVMCWVALDRATDIASYIGMKDHEKEWKTEAERIKEDIFAH
;
A
#
# COMPACT_ATOMS: atom_id res chain seq x y z
N SER A 1 9.52 18.34 27.49
CA SER A 1 8.33 17.46 27.27
C SER A 1 8.51 16.19 28.10
N ARG A 2 7.45 15.66 28.71
CA ARG A 2 7.48 14.34 29.36
C ARG A 2 7.12 13.28 28.31
N PRO A 3 7.66 12.05 28.41
CA PRO A 3 7.36 11.00 27.43
C PRO A 3 5.86 10.70 27.40
N VAL A 4 5.32 10.54 26.20
CA VAL A 4 3.94 10.07 25.98
C VAL A 4 3.84 8.66 26.56
N ARG A 5 3.01 8.46 27.59
CA ARG A 5 2.83 7.17 28.28
C ARG A 5 1.52 6.45 27.91
N ILE A 6 0.70 7.08 27.08
CA ILE A 6 -0.55 6.53 26.55
C ILE A 6 -0.37 6.51 25.03
N GLY A 7 -0.29 5.33 24.43
CA GLY A 7 -0.29 5.19 22.97
C GLY A 7 -1.56 5.80 22.38
N ASN A 8 -1.49 6.34 21.16
CA ASN A 8 -2.71 6.80 20.50
C ASN A 8 -3.64 5.60 20.27
N ALA A 9 -4.96 5.81 20.40
CA ALA A 9 -5.94 4.74 20.23
C ALA A 9 -5.99 4.18 18.78
N ALA A 10 -5.25 4.81 17.86
CA ALA A 10 -5.14 4.42 16.46
C ALA A 10 -4.40 3.09 16.25
N TYR A 11 -3.60 2.62 17.22
CA TYR A 11 -2.90 1.33 17.08
C TYR A 11 -3.82 0.13 16.81
N ASN A 12 -5.05 0.16 17.33
CA ASN A 12 -6.02 -0.91 17.12
C ASN A 12 -6.83 -0.74 15.83
N GLN A 13 -6.58 0.32 15.05
CA GLN A 13 -7.37 0.65 13.89
C GLN A 13 -6.80 0.03 12.62
N ARG A 14 -7.66 -0.62 11.84
CA ARG A 14 -7.27 -1.11 10.51
C ARG A 14 -7.33 0.05 9.52
N GLN A 15 -6.18 0.41 8.97
CA GLN A 15 -6.01 1.48 7.98
C GLN A 15 -5.37 0.91 6.72
N ASN A 16 -6.18 0.62 5.71
CA ASN A 16 -5.68 0.05 4.46
C ASN A 16 -5.00 1.13 3.59
N ASP A 17 -5.35 2.40 3.80
CA ASP A 17 -4.83 3.55 3.06
C ASP A 17 -3.35 3.83 3.32
N SER A 18 -2.86 3.51 4.52
CA SER A 18 -1.47 3.74 4.93
C SER A 18 -0.45 3.03 4.04
N LEU A 19 -0.81 1.85 3.51
CA LEU A 19 0.04 1.05 2.63
C LEU A 19 0.32 1.75 1.29
N GLY A 20 -0.63 2.53 0.78
CA GLY A 20 -0.45 3.30 -0.45
C GLY A 20 0.58 4.41 -0.32
N TYR A 21 0.56 5.16 0.78
CA TYR A 21 1.56 6.19 1.05
C TYR A 21 2.96 5.62 1.19
N LEU A 22 3.09 4.52 1.94
CA LEU A 22 4.39 3.87 2.14
C LEU A 22 4.95 3.35 0.81
N MET A 23 4.12 2.71 -0.01
CA MET A 23 4.56 2.22 -1.32
C MET A 23 4.95 3.36 -2.26
N ASP A 24 4.24 4.49 -2.24
CA ASP A 24 4.58 5.66 -3.06
C ASP A 24 5.96 6.24 -2.70
N VAL A 25 6.27 6.32 -1.40
CA VAL A 25 7.61 6.71 -0.93
C VAL A 25 8.68 5.72 -1.41
N ILE A 26 8.39 4.42 -1.34
CA ILE A 26 9.31 3.38 -1.82
C ILE A 26 9.52 3.50 -3.33
N TYR A 27 8.47 3.75 -4.11
CA TYR A 27 8.57 3.98 -5.55
C TYR A 27 9.49 5.17 -5.87
N HIS A 28 9.33 6.27 -5.16
CA HIS A 28 10.23 7.42 -5.30
C HIS A 28 11.67 7.09 -4.88
N TYR A 29 11.87 6.23 -3.88
CA TYR A 29 13.20 5.73 -3.53
C TYR A 29 13.86 5.02 -4.72
N TYR A 30 13.18 4.05 -5.32
CA TYR A 30 13.68 3.33 -6.51
C TYR A 30 13.97 4.26 -7.70
N LYS A 31 13.17 5.31 -7.88
CA LYS A 31 13.29 6.24 -9.01
C LYS A 31 14.43 7.24 -8.88
N HIS A 32 14.72 7.69 -7.66
CA HIS A 32 15.59 8.86 -7.45
C HIS A 32 16.92 8.52 -6.75
N PHE A 33 17.02 7.39 -6.07
CA PHE A 33 18.22 7.03 -5.32
C PHE A 33 18.86 5.78 -5.94
N PRO A 34 20.05 5.90 -6.55
CA PRO A 34 20.80 4.73 -6.98
C PRO A 34 21.35 4.03 -5.73
N GLY A 35 20.54 3.16 -5.14
CA GLY A 35 20.96 2.28 -4.05
C GLY A 35 21.93 1.22 -4.54
N THR A 36 22.63 0.61 -3.59
CA THR A 36 23.38 -0.64 -3.81
C THR A 36 22.44 -1.79 -4.15
N LEU A 37 22.97 -2.87 -4.72
CA LEU A 37 22.17 -4.06 -5.03
C LEU A 37 21.49 -4.64 -3.77
N ASN A 38 22.20 -4.66 -2.63
CA ASN A 38 21.64 -5.15 -1.37
C ASN A 38 20.45 -4.30 -0.90
N GLU A 39 20.55 -2.97 -0.96
CA GLU A 39 19.44 -2.08 -0.58
C GLU A 39 18.23 -2.29 -1.48
N ILE A 40 18.45 -2.49 -2.79
CA ILE A 40 17.40 -2.81 -3.75
C ILE A 40 16.70 -4.15 -3.42
N GLU A 41 17.46 -5.18 -3.04
CA GLU A 41 16.92 -6.49 -2.66
C GLU A 41 16.14 -6.45 -1.34
N GLU A 42 16.64 -5.73 -0.34
CA GLU A 42 15.95 -5.54 0.95
C GLU A 42 14.62 -4.80 0.77
N MET A 43 14.64 -3.68 0.04
CA MET A 43 13.44 -2.90 -0.27
C MET A 43 12.42 -3.72 -1.07
N TRP A 44 12.88 -4.63 -1.94
CA TRP A 44 12.00 -5.51 -2.68
C TRP A 44 11.22 -6.47 -1.78
N GLY A 45 11.83 -6.94 -0.68
CA GLY A 45 11.14 -7.73 0.34
C GLY A 45 9.96 -6.97 0.96
N ILE A 46 10.16 -5.68 1.25
CA ILE A 46 9.13 -4.79 1.78
C ILE A 46 8.00 -4.59 0.76
N VAL A 47 8.35 -4.30 -0.50
CA VAL A 47 7.37 -4.13 -1.59
C VAL A 47 6.45 -5.34 -1.71
N LYS A 48 7.02 -6.56 -1.76
CA LYS A 48 6.24 -7.80 -1.83
C LYS A 48 5.31 -7.99 -0.64
N THR A 49 5.76 -7.62 0.56
CA THR A 49 4.99 -7.77 1.80
C THR A 49 3.78 -6.83 1.76
N ILE A 50 4.00 -5.56 1.42
CA ILE A 50 2.92 -4.57 1.28
C ILE A 50 1.94 -4.99 0.18
N ALA A 51 2.43 -5.38 -1.00
CA ALA A 51 1.57 -5.81 -2.10
C ALA A 51 0.69 -7.01 -1.70
N LYS A 52 1.27 -8.00 -1.01
CA LYS A 52 0.53 -9.15 -0.48
C LYS A 52 -0.56 -8.72 0.50
N ASP A 53 -0.26 -7.82 1.43
CA ASP A 53 -1.23 -7.33 2.41
C ASP A 53 -2.36 -6.55 1.75
N VAL A 54 -2.06 -5.74 0.71
CA VAL A 54 -3.07 -5.04 -0.09
C VAL A 54 -3.97 -6.03 -0.83
N ILE A 55 -3.40 -7.00 -1.56
CA ILE A 55 -4.16 -8.03 -2.30
C ILE A 55 -5.10 -8.78 -1.35
N ALA A 56 -4.62 -9.16 -0.17
CA ALA A 56 -5.44 -9.85 0.82
C ALA A 56 -6.51 -8.95 1.48
N GLY A 57 -6.28 -7.63 1.50
CA GLY A 57 -6.97 -6.72 2.40
C GLY A 57 -7.94 -5.73 1.77
N TRP A 58 -7.79 -5.38 0.49
CA TRP A 58 -8.50 -4.22 -0.10
C TRP A 58 -10.02 -4.38 -0.17
N HIS A 59 -10.52 -5.63 -0.18
CA HIS A 59 -11.94 -5.94 -0.09
C HIS A 59 -12.53 -5.85 1.32
N SER A 60 -11.73 -5.62 2.35
CA SER A 60 -12.20 -5.48 3.74
C SER A 60 -12.61 -4.04 4.03
N THR A 61 -13.50 -3.87 5.01
CA THR A 61 -13.77 -2.55 5.58
C THR A 61 -12.57 -2.06 6.39
N ASP A 62 -12.42 -0.74 6.49
CA ASP A 62 -11.35 -0.10 7.25
C ASP A 62 -11.85 1.22 7.86
N GLN A 63 -10.97 1.93 8.58
CA GLN A 63 -11.29 3.19 9.26
C GLN A 63 -10.77 4.42 8.50
N SER A 64 -9.99 4.21 7.43
CA SER A 64 -9.40 5.24 6.58
C SER A 64 -8.65 6.33 7.37
N ILE A 65 -8.35 7.47 6.73
CA ILE A 65 -7.73 8.64 7.35
C ILE A 65 -8.66 9.41 8.31
N TRP A 66 -9.95 9.06 8.33
CA TRP A 66 -10.96 9.78 9.09
C TRP A 66 -11.03 9.34 10.56
N GLU A 67 -10.30 8.28 10.94
CA GLU A 67 -10.16 7.77 12.32
C GLU A 67 -11.50 7.58 13.06
N PHE A 68 -12.56 7.17 12.35
CA PHE A 68 -13.85 6.94 13.00
C PHE A 68 -13.74 5.78 13.99
N ARG A 69 -13.81 6.09 15.29
CA ARG A 69 -13.51 5.11 16.36
C ARG A 69 -14.37 3.84 16.34
N ASN A 70 -15.59 3.90 15.82
CA ASN A 70 -16.55 2.79 15.83
C ASN A 70 -17.17 2.51 14.46
N ILE A 71 -16.58 3.04 13.37
CA ILE A 71 -17.13 2.86 12.02
C ILE A 71 -16.04 2.29 11.13
N GLU A 72 -16.28 1.07 10.67
CA GLU A 72 -15.56 0.48 9.55
C GLU A 72 -16.48 0.44 8.34
N LYS A 73 -16.00 0.93 7.20
CA LYS A 73 -16.74 0.93 5.93
C LYS A 73 -15.78 0.69 4.77
N HIS A 74 -16.32 0.47 3.59
CA HIS A 74 -15.54 0.61 2.36
C HIS A 74 -15.41 2.09 2.04
N PHE A 75 -14.27 2.68 2.38
CA PHE A 75 -13.94 4.04 2.00
C PHE A 75 -13.30 4.04 0.61
N VAL A 76 -13.88 4.83 -0.32
CA VAL A 76 -13.32 5.01 -1.67
C VAL A 76 -11.86 5.48 -1.58
N PHE A 77 -11.56 6.39 -0.65
CA PHE A 77 -10.20 6.85 -0.41
C PHE A 77 -9.23 5.70 -0.10
N SER A 78 -9.60 4.80 0.81
CA SER A 78 -8.76 3.65 1.14
C SER A 78 -8.57 2.70 -0.04
N LYS A 79 -9.61 2.46 -0.84
CA LYS A 79 -9.49 1.67 -2.07
C LYS A 79 -8.57 2.33 -3.10
N VAL A 80 -8.67 3.65 -3.28
CA VAL A 80 -7.75 4.41 -4.14
C VAL A 80 -6.31 4.25 -3.67
N MET A 81 -6.05 4.29 -2.36
CA MET A 81 -4.69 4.10 -1.83
C MET A 81 -4.19 2.65 -1.96
N CYS A 82 -5.08 1.64 -1.85
CA CYS A 82 -4.76 0.27 -2.22
C CYS A 82 -4.40 0.14 -3.71
N TRP A 83 -5.15 0.81 -4.58
CA TRP A 83 -4.85 0.88 -6.01
C TRP A 83 -3.48 1.52 -6.25
N VAL A 84 -3.19 2.67 -5.63
CA VAL A 84 -1.87 3.33 -5.70
C VAL A 84 -0.77 2.38 -5.27
N ALA A 85 -0.95 1.64 -4.17
CA ALA A 85 0.05 0.69 -3.70
C ALA A 85 0.39 -0.36 -4.78
N LEU A 86 -0.61 -0.97 -5.42
CA LEU A 86 -0.34 -1.98 -6.45
C LEU A 86 0.19 -1.38 -7.75
N ASP A 87 -0.29 -0.21 -8.15
CA ASP A 87 0.18 0.51 -9.34
C ASP A 87 1.68 0.89 -9.20
N ARG A 88 2.08 1.43 -8.04
CA ARG A 88 3.48 1.71 -7.72
C ARG A 88 4.31 0.43 -7.62
N ALA A 89 3.77 -0.64 -7.03
CA ALA A 89 4.47 -1.92 -6.95
C ALA A 89 4.71 -2.54 -8.35
N THR A 90 3.74 -2.41 -9.26
CA THR A 90 3.89 -2.81 -10.68
C THR A 90 5.01 -2.04 -11.35
N ASP A 91 5.06 -0.72 -11.19
CA ASP A 91 6.14 0.10 -11.75
C ASP A 91 7.52 -0.32 -11.21
N ILE A 92 7.62 -0.58 -9.90
CA ILE A 92 8.86 -1.07 -9.28
C ILE A 92 9.24 -2.44 -9.87
N ALA A 93 8.30 -3.39 -9.94
CA ALA A 93 8.53 -4.72 -10.47
C ALA A 93 9.05 -4.66 -11.93
N SER A 94 8.48 -3.77 -12.75
CA SER A 94 8.95 -3.53 -14.11
C SER A 94 10.38 -2.99 -14.13
N TYR A 95 10.68 -1.99 -13.28
CA TYR A 95 12.00 -1.38 -13.17
C TYR A 95 13.11 -2.38 -12.81
N ILE A 96 12.83 -3.33 -11.92
CA ILE A 96 13.81 -4.36 -11.50
C ILE A 96 13.69 -5.69 -12.30
N GLY A 97 12.82 -5.76 -13.30
CA GLY A 97 12.70 -6.92 -14.21
C GLY A 97 11.89 -8.11 -13.67
N MET A 98 11.05 -7.92 -12.64
CA MET A 98 10.22 -8.96 -12.01
C MET A 98 8.86 -9.13 -12.72
N LYS A 99 8.89 -9.69 -13.94
CA LYS A 99 7.73 -9.76 -14.86
C LYS A 99 6.49 -10.46 -14.31
N ASP A 100 6.65 -11.52 -13.52
CA ASP A 100 5.51 -12.26 -12.96
C ASP A 100 4.74 -11.41 -11.95
N HIS A 101 5.45 -10.72 -11.07
CA HIS A 101 4.87 -9.79 -10.09
C HIS A 101 4.27 -8.56 -10.78
N GLU A 102 4.94 -8.01 -11.80
CA GLU A 102 4.41 -6.90 -12.60
C GLU A 102 3.02 -7.25 -13.15
N LYS A 103 2.88 -8.42 -13.76
CA LYS A 103 1.61 -8.88 -14.35
C LYS A 103 0.54 -9.13 -13.29
N GLU A 104 0.89 -9.82 -12.20
CA GLU A 104 -0.03 -10.14 -11.10
C GLU A 104 -0.58 -8.85 -10.49
N TRP A 105 0.29 -7.95 -10.06
CA TRP A 105 -0.09 -6.73 -9.37
C TRP A 105 -0.82 -5.75 -10.28
N LYS A 106 -0.47 -5.70 -11.56
CA LYS A 106 -1.21 -4.90 -12.54
C LYS A 106 -2.64 -5.40 -12.71
N THR A 107 -2.82 -6.71 -12.76
CA THR A 107 -4.15 -7.33 -12.89
C THR A 107 -5.00 -6.99 -11.68
N GLU A 108 -4.43 -7.07 -10.47
CA GLU A 108 -5.16 -6.74 -9.26
C GLU A 108 -5.43 -5.23 -9.13
N ALA A 109 -4.49 -4.36 -9.52
CA ALA A 109 -4.71 -2.93 -9.57
C ALA A 109 -5.90 -2.56 -10.47
N GLU A 110 -6.00 -3.15 -11.66
CA GLU A 110 -7.17 -2.90 -12.53
C GLU A 110 -8.49 -3.37 -11.88
N ARG A 111 -8.50 -4.47 -11.11
CA ARG A 111 -9.71 -4.89 -10.37
C ARG A 111 -10.13 -3.86 -9.31
N ILE A 112 -9.18 -3.31 -8.55
CA ILE A 112 -9.48 -2.27 -7.57
C ILE A 112 -10.05 -1.04 -8.26
N LYS A 113 -9.44 -0.65 -9.39
CA LYS A 113 -9.89 0.51 -10.19
C LYS A 113 -11.29 0.30 -10.76
N GLU A 114 -11.58 -0.87 -11.32
CA GLU A 114 -12.93 -1.23 -11.78
C GLU A 114 -13.95 -1.15 -10.65
N ASP A 115 -13.61 -1.68 -9.47
CA ASP A 115 -14.48 -1.61 -8.29
C ASP A 115 -14.72 -0.16 -7.81
N ILE A 116 -13.69 0.69 -7.83
CA ILE A 116 -13.81 2.13 -7.52
C ILE A 116 -14.77 2.82 -8.49
N PHE A 117 -14.72 2.50 -9.80
CA PHE A 117 -15.59 3.14 -10.80
C PHE A 117 -17.02 2.60 -10.80
N ALA A 118 -17.25 1.41 -10.25
CA ALA A 118 -18.57 0.80 -10.18
C ALA A 118 -19.46 1.33 -9.03
N HIS A 119 -18.87 2.03 -8.05
CA HIS A 119 -19.53 2.48 -6.82
C HIS A 119 -19.40 4.00 -6.63
#